data_AF-A0A971PFQ5-F1
#
_entry.id   AF-A0A971PFQ5-F1
#
_cell.length_a   1.000
_cell.length_b   1.000
_cell.length_c   1.000
_cell.angle_alpha   90.00
_cell.angle_beta   90.00
_cell.angle_gamma   90.00
#
_symmetry.space_group_name_H-M   'P 1'
#
loop_
_entity.id
_entity.type
_entity.pdbx_description
1 polymer ?
#
loop_
_entity_poly.entity_id
_entity_poly.type
_entity_poly.pdbx_seq_one_letter_code
_entity_poly.pdbx_strand_id
1 'polypeptide(L)' 'SIGPFPETLQNVWGRIYSEWFPSSGYEVAPGPEILWNESPDTGNPKYRSEIWIPVKKKDY' A
#
# COMPACT_ATOMS: atom_id res chain seq x y z
N SER A 1 5.45 -3.32 2.73
CA SER A 1 5.63 -3.27 4.20
C SER A 1 6.31 -4.54 4.67
N ILE A 2 6.99 -4.50 5.81
CA ILE A 2 7.52 -5.68 6.50
C ILE A 2 7.10 -5.58 7.97
N GLY A 3 6.37 -6.58 8.48
CA GLY A 3 5.92 -6.62 9.87
C GLY A 3 4.73 -7.56 10.07
N PRO A 4 4.16 -7.62 11.28
CA PRO A 4 3.02 -8.49 11.58
C PRO A 4 1.84 -8.25 10.63
N PHE A 5 1.32 -9.33 10.06
CA PHE A 5 0.14 -9.33 9.20
C PHE A 5 -1.13 -9.51 10.05
N PRO A 6 -2.24 -8.80 9.76
CA PRO A 6 -2.42 -7.80 8.71
C PRO A 6 -2.13 -6.36 9.14
N GLU A 7 -1.86 -6.11 10.43
CA GLU A 7 -1.81 -4.77 11.02
C GLU A 7 -0.84 -3.83 10.29
N THR A 8 0.39 -4.30 10.05
CA THR A 8 1.41 -3.47 9.37
C THR A 8 0.98 -3.09 7.96
N LEU A 9 0.35 -4.01 7.24
CA LEU A 9 -0.16 -3.79 5.89
C LEU A 9 -1.29 -2.75 5.90
N GLN A 10 -2.28 -2.92 6.78
CA GLN A 10 -3.45 -2.03 6.86
C GLN A 10 -3.04 -0.60 7.25
N ASN A 11 -2.13 -0.47 8.22
CA ASN A 11 -1.59 0.83 8.63
C ASN A 11 -0.87 1.52 7.47
N VAL A 12 -0.04 0.79 6.71
CA VAL A 12 0.63 1.37 5.53
C VAL A 12 -0.36 1.78 4.46
N TRP A 13 -1.39 0.97 4.17
CA TRP A 13 -2.40 1.30 3.17
C TRP A 13 -3.17 2.57 3.55
N GLY A 14 -3.58 2.69 4.82
CA GLY A 14 -4.23 3.88 5.35
C GLY A 14 -3.38 5.13 5.16
N ARG A 15 -2.08 5.06 5.49
CA ARG A 15 -1.13 6.16 5.34
C ARG A 15 -0.85 6.56 3.89
N ILE A 16 -0.89 5.62 2.94
CA ILE A 16 -0.81 5.96 1.52
C ILE A 16 -1.95 6.93 1.15
N TYR A 17 -3.17 6.65 1.61
CA TYR A 17 -4.35 7.47 1.35
C TYR A 17 -4.44 8.75 2.18
N SER A 18 -4.10 8.70 3.46
CA SER A 18 -4.24 9.85 4.37
C SER A 18 -3.05 10.80 4.38
N GLU A 19 -1.84 10.32 4.07
CA GLU A 19 -0.60 11.10 4.19
C GLU A 19 0.09 11.29 2.83
N TRP A 20 0.32 10.19 2.09
CA TRP A 20 1.13 10.24 0.88
C TRP A 20 0.39 10.91 -0.28
N PHE A 21 -0.82 10.47 -0.66
CA PHE A 21 -1.56 11.08 -1.78
C PHE A 21 -1.83 12.59 -1.62
N PRO A 22 -2.16 13.11 -0.42
CA PRO A 22 -2.28 14.56 -0.21
C PRO A 22 -0.98 15.34 -0.47
N SER A 23 0.19 14.74 -0.21
CA SER A 23 1.49 15.41 -0.25
C SER A 23 2.38 15.05 -1.46
N SER A 24 2.08 13.99 -2.20
CA SER A 24 2.98 13.42 -3.20
C SER A 24 2.99 14.12 -4.57
N GLY A 25 1.99 14.97 -4.86
CA GLY A 25 1.77 15.51 -6.21
C GLY A 25 1.21 14.48 -7.21
N TYR A 26 0.80 13.30 -6.73
CA TYR A 26 0.11 12.28 -7.50
C TYR A 26 -1.32 12.09 -6.99
N GLU A 27 -2.16 11.51 -7.84
CA GLU A 27 -3.50 11.05 -7.51
C GLU A 27 -3.72 9.62 -8.05
N VAL A 28 -4.74 8.95 -7.52
CA VAL A 28 -5.13 7.61 -7.97
C VAL A 28 -5.55 7.68 -9.43
N ALA A 29 -4.99 6.82 -10.26
CA ALA A 29 -5.41 6.63 -11.64
C ALA A 29 -6.43 5.49 -11.73
N PRO A 30 -7.33 5.49 -12.74
CA PRO A 30 -8.22 4.37 -12.99
C PRO A 30 -7.44 3.07 -13.23
N GLY A 31 -7.82 2.00 -12.53
CA GLY A 31 -7.21 0.68 -12.66
C GLY A 31 -7.32 -0.13 -11.37
N PRO A 32 -6.91 -1.41 -11.41
CA PRO A 32 -6.92 -2.25 -10.22
C PRO A 32 -5.79 -1.87 -9.26
N GLU A 33 -6.10 -1.88 -7.97
CA GLU A 33 -5.09 -1.99 -6.92
C GLU A 33 -4.72 -3.47 -6.73
N ILE A 34 -3.43 -3.74 -6.58
CA ILE A 34 -2.92 -5.10 -6.40
C ILE A 34 -2.29 -5.21 -5.02
N LEU A 35 -2.74 -6.23 -4.26
CA LEU A 35 -2.09 -6.65 -3.04
C LEU A 35 -1.28 -7.92 -3.33
N TRP A 36 0.02 -7.86 -3.11
CA TRP A 36 0.89 -9.03 -3.12
C TRP A 36 1.35 -9.37 -1.70
N ASN A 37 1.40 -10.66 -1.42
CA ASN A 37 1.67 -11.24 -0.11
C ASN A 37 2.70 -12.36 -0.30
N GLU A 38 3.77 -12.37 0.51
CA GLU A 38 4.93 -13.22 0.21
C GLU A 38 4.67 -14.72 0.29
N SER A 39 3.72 -15.15 1.13
CA SER A 39 3.37 -16.57 1.28
C SER A 39 1.99 -16.75 1.92
N PRO A 40 1.37 -17.93 1.87
CA PRO A 40 0.14 -18.19 2.61
C PRO A 40 0.32 -18.18 4.14
N ASP A 41 1.55 -18.30 4.66
CA ASP A 41 1.83 -18.32 6.09
C ASP A 41 2.00 -16.91 6.65
N THR A 42 0.92 -16.37 7.22
CA THR A 42 0.88 -15.02 7.79
C THR A 42 1.43 -14.95 9.22
N GLY A 43 1.93 -16.05 9.79
CA GLY A 43 2.44 -16.09 11.17
C GLY A 43 3.81 -15.45 11.36
N ASN A 44 4.54 -15.16 10.27
CA ASN A 44 5.86 -14.55 10.32
C ASN A 44 5.78 -13.11 10.89
N PRO A 45 6.45 -12.76 12.00
CA PRO A 45 6.46 -11.39 12.51
C PRO A 45 7.16 -10.40 11.58
N LYS A 46 7.93 -10.88 10.60
CA LYS A 46 8.56 -10.08 9.53
C LYS A 46 7.88 -10.32 8.18
N TYR A 47 6.55 -10.49 8.18
CA TYR A 47 5.80 -10.78 6.97
C TYR A 47 5.90 -9.64 5.95
N ARG A 48 6.22 -9.95 4.70
CA ARG A 48 6.31 -8.98 3.60
C ARG A 48 5.03 -8.94 2.76
N SER A 49 4.50 -7.74 2.61
CA SER A 49 3.40 -7.44 1.68
C SER A 49 3.73 -6.23 0.83
N GLU A 50 3.12 -6.13 -0.33
CA GLU A 50 3.25 -4.99 -1.24
C GLU A 50 1.88 -4.51 -1.71
N ILE A 51 1.68 -3.20 -1.71
CA ILE A 51 0.47 -2.54 -2.22
C ILE A 51 0.88 -1.78 -3.46
N TRP A 52 0.25 -2.11 -4.58
CA TRP A 52 0.54 -1.52 -5.88
C TRP A 52 -0.71 -0.76 -6.31
N ILE A 53 -0.62 0.58 -6.32
CA ILE A 53 -1.72 1.48 -6.68
C ILE A 53 -1.35 2.22 -7.96
N PRO A 54 -2.19 2.19 -9.01
CA PRO A 54 -1.98 2.99 -10.20
C PRO A 54 -2.08 4.48 -9.85
N VAL A 55 -1.10 5.27 -10.29
CA VAL A 55 -1.05 6.71 -10.01
C VAL A 55 -0.82 7.52 -11.28
N LYS A 56 -1.33 8.75 -11.30
CA LYS A 56 -1.01 9.77 -12.29
C LYS A 56 -0.57 11.05 -11.61
N LYS A 57 0.26 11.85 -12.29
CA LYS A 57 0.67 13.15 -11.79
C LYS A 57 -0.56 14.07 -11.73
N LYS A 58 -0.69 14.86 -10.66
CA LYS A 58 -1.71 15.89 -10.57
C LYS A 58 -1.40 16.99 -11.58
N ASP A 59 -2.39 17.35 -12.37
CA ASP A 59 -2.34 18.52 -13.24
C ASP A 59 -2.69 19.74 -12.38
N TYR A 60 -1.71 20.63 -12.18
CA TYR A 60 -1.88 21.92 -11.50
C TYR A 60 -1.95 23.04 -12.53
#